data_AF-A0A970CCX1-F1
#
_entry.id   AF-A0A970CCX1-F1
#
_cell.length_a   1.000
_cell.length_b   1.000
_cell.length_c   1.000
_cell.angle_alpha   90.00
_cell.angle_beta   90.00
_cell.angle_gamma   90.00
#
_symmetry.space_group_name_H-M   'P 1'
#
loop_
_entity.id
_entity.type
_entity.pdbx_description
1 polymer ?
#
loop_
_entity_poly.entity_id
_entity_poly.type
_entity_poly.pdbx_seq_one_letter_code
_entity_poly.pdbx_strand_id
1 'polypeptide(L)' 'IPNESGIIYEPGNPHALAQGLVSILENDSMRLAMGRRGREHVLAFHTMESMIAQTEKVLLDAVREKFEKPFG' A
#
# COMPACT_ATOMS: atom_id res chain seq x y z
N ILE A 1 -2.33 -1.24 7.65
CA ILE A 1 -2.41 -2.56 8.32
C ILE A 1 -3.71 -3.24 7.88
N PRO A 2 -3.66 -4.50 7.43
CA PRO A 2 -4.85 -5.25 7.00
C PRO A 2 -5.96 -5.17 8.04
N ASN A 3 -7.20 -4.94 7.61
CA ASN A 3 -8.41 -4.84 8.42
C ASN A 3 -8.43 -3.69 9.46
N GLU A 4 -7.36 -2.88 9.53
CA GLU A 4 -7.32 -1.66 10.33
C GLU A 4 -7.43 -0.41 9.46
N SER A 5 -6.68 -0.33 8.37
CA SER A 5 -6.64 0.82 7.45
C SER A 5 -7.27 0.53 6.08
N GLY A 6 -7.84 -0.67 5.89
CA GLY A 6 -8.43 -1.15 4.65
C GLY A 6 -8.89 -2.60 4.80
N ILE A 7 -9.61 -3.13 3.82
CA ILE A 7 -10.05 -4.55 3.77
C ILE A 7 -9.25 -5.27 2.68
N ILE A 8 -8.75 -6.47 2.99
CA ILE A 8 -8.08 -7.34 2.02
C ILE A 8 -9.05 -8.39 1.52
N TYR A 9 -9.02 -8.66 0.22
CA TYR A 9 -9.79 -9.70 -0.44
C TYR A 9 -8.92 -10.41 -1.47
N GLU A 10 -9.31 -11.63 -1.81
CA GLU A 10 -8.61 -12.43 -2.80
C GLU A 10 -8.68 -11.80 -4.20
N PRO A 11 -7.56 -11.73 -4.94
CA PRO A 11 -7.56 -11.31 -6.33
C PRO A 11 -8.52 -12.16 -7.19
N GLY A 12 -9.21 -11.52 -8.14
CA GLY A 12 -10.16 -12.20 -9.00
C GLY A 12 -11.49 -12.58 -8.34
N ASN A 13 -11.74 -12.15 -7.10
CA ASN A 13 -13.00 -12.37 -6.40
C ASN A 13 -13.84 -11.07 -6.28
N PRO A 14 -14.66 -10.73 -7.29
CA PRO A 14 -15.49 -9.52 -7.25
C PRO A 14 -16.57 -9.56 -6.17
N HIS A 15 -17.06 -10.74 -5.79
CA HIS A 15 -18.05 -10.88 -4.72
C HIS A 15 -17.47 -10.52 -3.35
N ALA A 16 -16.22 -10.93 -3.06
CA ALA A 16 -15.54 -10.55 -1.83
C ALA A 16 -15.29 -9.03 -1.74
N LEU A 17 -14.92 -8.40 -2.86
CA LEU A 17 -14.81 -6.93 -2.93
C LEU A 17 -16.16 -6.26 -2.64
N ALA A 18 -17.25 -6.71 -3.29
CA ALA A 18 -18.57 -6.13 -3.08
C ALA A 18 -19.04 -6.26 -1.62
N GLN A 19 -18.84 -7.42 -0.99
CA GLN A 19 -19.14 -7.64 0.43
C GLN A 19 -18.32 -6.71 1.33
N GLY A 20 -17.02 -6.55 1.04
CA GLY A 20 -16.16 -5.62 1.76
C GLY A 20 -16.66 -4.18 1.67
N LEU A 21 -17.03 -3.73 0.46
CA LEU A 21 -17.60 -2.39 0.26
C LEU A 21 -18.91 -2.19 1.02
N VAL A 22 -19.84 -3.14 0.94
CA VAL A 22 -21.12 -3.09 1.67
C VAL A 22 -20.87 -2.98 3.18
N SER A 23 -19.95 -3.79 3.74
CA SER A 23 -19.64 -3.76 5.18
C SER A 23 -19.13 -2.38 5.66
N ILE A 24 -18.38 -1.66 4.82
CA ILE A 24 -17.90 -0.30 5.12
C ILE A 24 -19.05 0.71 5.03
N LEU A 25 -19.94 0.55 4.06
CA LEU A 25 -21.07 1.46 3.86
C LEU A 25 -22.11 1.32 4.98
N GLU A 26 -22.34 0.10 5.48
CA GLU A 26 -23.33 -0.19 6.52
C GLU A 26 -22.84 0.13 7.94
N ASN A 27 -21.53 0.28 8.16
CA ASN A 27 -20.97 0.55 9.48
C ASN A 27 -20.16 1.86 9.53
N ASP A 28 -20.84 2.94 9.92
CA ASP A 28 -20.27 4.29 10.07
C ASP A 28 -19.06 4.36 10.99
N SER A 29 -19.11 3.66 12.13
CA SER A 29 -18.02 3.69 13.11
C SER A 29 -16.75 3.05 12.56
N MET A 30 -16.90 1.91 11.90
CA MET A 30 -15.81 1.19 11.22
C MET A 30 -15.24 2.02 10.08
N ARG A 31 -16.11 2.60 9.23
CA ARG A 31 -15.70 3.45 8.10
C ARG A 31 -14.84 4.63 8.56
N LEU A 32 -15.30 5.36 9.57
CA LEU A 32 -14.59 6.53 10.08
C LEU A 32 -13.25 6.15 10.76
N ALA A 33 -13.24 5.09 11.56
CA ALA A 33 -12.02 4.62 12.21
C ALA A 33 -10.99 4.14 11.18
N MET A 34 -11.43 3.39 10.18
CA MET A 34 -10.58 2.87 9.10
C MET A 34 -9.99 4.02 8.26
N GLY A 35 -10.81 5.01 7.90
CA GLY A 35 -10.34 6.19 7.15
C GLY A 35 -9.30 7.01 7.92
N ARG A 36 -9.50 7.23 9.23
CA ARG A 36 -8.51 7.93 10.08
C ARG A 36 -7.18 7.18 10.12
N ARG A 37 -7.20 5.88 10.43
CA ARG A 37 -5.99 5.06 10.50
C ARG A 37 -5.27 4.97 9.15
N GLY A 38 -6.02 4.88 8.06
CA GLY A 38 -5.47 4.93 6.70
C GLY A 38 -4.74 6.24 6.42
N ARG A 39 -5.35 7.36 6.77
CA ARG A 39 -4.71 8.67 6.63
C ARG A 39 -3.44 8.80 7.50
N GLU A 40 -3.53 8.44 8.76
CA GLU A 40 -2.39 8.48 9.70
C GLU A 40 -1.22 7.65 9.17
N HIS A 41 -1.49 6.45 8.67
CA HIS A 41 -0.48 5.58 8.08
C HIS A 41 0.18 6.20 6.84
N VAL A 42 -0.62 6.75 5.91
CA VAL A 42 -0.08 7.40 4.70
C VAL A 42 0.82 8.58 5.07
N LEU A 43 0.38 9.44 5.99
CA LEU A 43 1.17 10.59 6.42
C LEU A 43 2.47 10.20 7.15
N ALA A 44 2.48 9.07 7.86
CA ALA A 44 3.65 8.60 8.59
C ALA A 44 4.70 7.92 7.70
N PHE A 45 4.29 7.20 6.64
CA PHE A 45 5.19 6.30 5.91
C PHE A 45 5.37 6.65 4.42
N HIS A 46 4.46 7.40 3.82
CA HIS A 46 4.47 7.73 2.39
C HIS A 46 4.75 9.22 2.14
N THR A 47 5.80 9.74 2.79
CA THR A 47 6.26 11.12 2.55
C THR A 47 7.04 11.22 1.24
N MET A 48 7.14 12.43 0.68
CA MET A 48 7.92 12.68 -0.54
C MET A 48 9.38 12.26 -0.35
N GLU A 49 9.96 12.56 0.81
CA GLU A 49 11.35 12.24 1.15
C GLU A 49 11.56 10.72 1.18
N SER A 50 10.66 9.98 1.82
CA SER A 50 10.67 8.52 1.85
C SER A 50 10.57 7.92 0.43
N MET A 51 9.67 8.46 -0.40
CA MET A 51 9.47 8.01 -1.77
C MET A 51 10.69 8.30 -2.67
N ILE A 52 11.33 9.46 -2.52
CA ILE A 52 12.55 9.82 -3.24
C ILE A 52 13.68 8.87 -2.85
N ALA A 53 13.91 8.67 -1.55
CA ALA A 53 14.97 7.78 -1.06
C ALA A 53 14.78 6.33 -1.55
N GLN A 54 13.54 5.82 -1.52
CA GLN A 54 13.24 4.48 -2.01
C GLN A 54 13.44 4.36 -3.53
N THR A 55 13.11 5.40 -4.29
CA THR A 55 13.31 5.45 -5.74
C THR A 55 14.80 5.48 -6.09
N GLU A 56 15.58 6.33 -5.40
CA GLU A 56 17.04 6.40 -5.54
C GLU A 56 17.67 5.03 -5.28
N LYS A 57 17.26 4.37 -4.20
CA LYS A 57 17.73 3.02 -3.88
C LYS A 57 17.49 2.03 -5.03
N VAL A 58 16.28 1.96 -5.56
CA VAL A 58 15.94 1.03 -6.67
C VAL A 58 16.79 1.33 -7.92
N LEU A 59 17.01 2.61 -8.23
CA LEU A 59 17.83 3.00 -9.37
C LEU A 59 19.31 2.62 -9.16
N LEU A 60 19.85 2.86 -7.97
CA LEU A 60 21.23 2.50 -7.64
C LEU A 60 21.43 0.97 -7.61
N ASP A 61 20.46 0.22 -7.10
CA ASP A 61 20.47 -1.25 -7.09
C ASP A 61 20.47 -1.80 -8.53
N ALA A 62 19.64 -1.24 -9.42
CA ALA A 62 19.61 -1.63 -10.84
C ALA A 62 20.91 -1.31 -11.59
N VAL A 63 21.53 -0.16 -11.29
CA VAL A 63 22.86 0.19 -11.81
C VAL A 63 23.90 -0.81 -11.32
N ARG A 64 23.93 -1.08 -10.01
CA ARG A 64 24.89 -2.00 -9.40
C ARG A 64 24.78 -3.40 -9.99
N GLU A 65 23.56 -3.94 -10.12
CA GLU A 65 23.36 -5.26 -10.76
C GLU A 65 23.92 -5.30 -12.19
N LYS A 66 23.68 -4.24 -12.97
CA LYS A 66 24.12 -4.16 -14.37
C LYS A 66 25.63 -4.02 -14.54
N PHE A 67 26.33 -3.44 -13.56
CA PHE A 67 27.78 -3.20 -13.65
C PHE A 67 28.63 -4.17 -12.81
N GLU A 68 28.05 -4.92 -11.86
CA GLU A 68 28.73 -5.99 -11.12
C GLU A 68 28.67 -7.35 -11.83
N LYS A 69 27.70 -7.56 -12.73
CA LYS A 69 27.73 -8.67 -13.70
C LYS A 69 28.29 -8.11 -15.01
N PRO A 70 29.53 -8.45 -15.42
CA PRO A 70 30.00 -8.11 -16.76
C PRO A 70 29.01 -8.69 -17.75
N PHE A 71 28.65 -7.91 -18.77
CA PHE A 71 27.90 -8.43 -19.92
C PHE A 71 28.57 -9.74 -20.38
N GLY A 72 27.85 -10.84 -20.24
CA GLY A 72 28.18 -12.11 -20.89
C GLY A 72 27.91 -12.00 -22.38
#